data_AF-A0A8C6KI60-F1
#
_entry.id   AF-A0A8C6KI60-F1
#
_cell.length_a   1.000
_cell.length_b   1.000
_cell.length_c   1.000
_cell.angle_alpha   90.00
_cell.angle_beta   90.00
_cell.angle_gamma   90.00
#
_symmetry.space_group_name_H-M   'P 1'
#
loop_
_entity.id
_entity.type
_entity.pdbx_description
1 polymer ?
#
loop_
_entity_poly.entity_id
_entity_poly.type
_entity_poly.pdbx_seq_one_letter_code
_entity_poly.pdbx_strand_id
1 'polypeptide(L)'
;MSRWMILPISLPVLSITGIWVVYAMALYNQHVCPIDNWLYNQSCEEELQTQIGPPFCCTLDNIPFISKCGTLPPESCFFSLICSMGSFMVMMIVSLRYAHVIEKHQNCILNTASLSTGWICSAGLMMVGNFQVGHPNM
;
A
#
# COMPACT_ATOMS: atom_id res chain seq x y z
N MET A 1 29.40 -7.05 7.21
CA MET A 1 28.13 -6.37 7.53
C MET A 1 26.98 -7.36 7.39
N SER A 2 26.12 -7.39 8.40
CA SER A 2 25.07 -8.38 8.64
C SER A 2 24.01 -8.40 7.53
N ARG A 3 23.84 -9.52 6.82
CA ARG A 3 22.83 -9.72 5.76
C ARG A 3 21.39 -9.44 6.24
N TRP A 4 21.16 -9.48 7.55
CA TRP A 4 19.91 -9.12 8.23
C TRP A 4 19.53 -7.63 8.13
N MET A 5 20.47 -6.76 7.77
CA MET A 5 20.20 -5.34 7.54
C MET A 5 19.46 -5.09 6.21
N ILE A 6 19.47 -6.05 5.28
CA ILE A 6 18.78 -5.95 3.98
C ILE A 6 17.27 -6.10 4.16
N LEU A 7 16.82 -6.96 5.08
CA LEU A 7 15.41 -7.22 5.36
C LEU A 7 14.57 -5.95 5.61
N PRO A 8 14.94 -5.06 6.57
CA PRO A 8 14.18 -3.83 6.81
C PRO A 8 14.25 -2.82 5.66
N ILE A 9 15.26 -2.90 4.78
CA ILE A 9 15.38 -2.03 3.60
C ILE A 9 14.55 -2.59 2.44
N SER A 10 14.45 -3.90 2.32
CA SER A 10 13.67 -4.55 1.26
C SER A 10 12.17 -4.27 1.40
N LEU A 11 11.65 -4.13 2.62
CA LEU A 11 10.25 -3.81 2.87
C LEU A 11 9.81 -2.48 2.22
N PRO A 12 10.40 -1.31 2.51
CA PRO A 12 9.99 -0.06 1.89
C PRO A 12 10.23 -0.05 0.38
N VAL A 13 11.30 -0.67 -0.11
CA VAL A 13 11.55 -0.78 -1.57
C VAL A 13 10.41 -1.52 -2.26
N LEU A 14 10.01 -2.69 -1.75
CA LEU A 14 8.92 -3.48 -2.32
C LEU A 14 7.57 -2.78 -2.16
N SER A 15 7.29 -2.18 -1.01
CA SER A 15 6.03 -1.46 -0.78
C SER A 15 5.90 -0.23 -1.68
N ILE A 16 6.95 0.60 -1.79
CA ILE A 16 6.93 1.80 -2.63
C ILE A 16 6.75 1.42 -4.09
N THR A 17 7.57 0.49 -4.59
CA THR A 17 7.46 0.01 -5.98
C THR A 17 6.09 -0.60 -6.26
N GLY A 18 5.56 -1.40 -5.34
CA GLY A 18 4.22 -1.99 -5.45
C GLY A 18 3.11 -0.93 -5.53
N ILE A 19 3.15 0.09 -4.67
CA ILE A 19 2.15 1.18 -4.68
C ILE A 19 2.21 1.95 -6.01
N TRP A 20 3.41 2.23 -6.53
CA TRP A 20 3.56 2.86 -7.84
C TRP A 20 2.99 2.03 -8.98
N VAL A 21 3.15 0.70 -8.93
CA VAL A 21 2.54 -0.21 -9.91
C VAL A 21 1.02 -0.15 -9.84
N VAL A 22 0.43 -0.21 -8.64
CA VAL A 22 -1.03 -0.09 -8.46
C VAL A 22 -1.53 1.26 -8.97
N TYR A 23 -0.82 2.35 -8.66
CA TYR A 23 -1.14 3.68 -9.17
C TYR A 23 -1.10 3.75 -10.71
N ALA A 24 -0.03 3.23 -11.33
CA ALA A 24 0.11 3.22 -12.78
C ALA A 24 -1.00 2.40 -13.46
N MET A 25 -1.41 1.27 -12.87
CA MET A 25 -2.53 0.47 -13.36
C MET A 25 -3.85 1.25 -13.26
N ALA A 26 -4.12 1.87 -12.12
CA ALA A 26 -5.33 2.69 -11.93
C ALA A 26 -5.37 3.89 -12.88
N LEU A 27 -4.22 4.51 -13.15
CA LEU A 27 -4.09 5.61 -14.11
C LEU A 27 -4.33 5.11 -15.54
N TYR A 28 -3.76 3.97 -15.92
CA TYR A 28 -3.95 3.36 -17.24
C TYR A 28 -5.42 3.00 -17.49
N ASN A 29 -6.07 2.40 -16.50
CA ASN A 29 -7.50 2.03 -16.54
C ASN A 29 -8.46 3.22 -16.37
N GLN A 30 -7.94 4.45 -16.23
CA GLN A 30 -8.74 5.67 -16.06
C GLN A 30 -9.60 5.68 -14.77
N HIS A 31 -9.22 4.92 -13.75
CA HIS A 31 -9.89 4.90 -12.44
C HIS A 31 -9.45 6.07 -11.54
N VAL A 32 -8.28 6.65 -11.80
CA VAL A 32 -7.76 7.81 -11.06
C VAL A 32 -7.10 8.82 -11.99
N CYS A 33 -6.97 10.05 -11.51
CA CYS A 33 -6.35 11.15 -12.24
C CYS A 33 -4.81 11.21 -12.03
N PRO A 34 -4.05 11.81 -12.96
CA PRO A 34 -2.65 12.12 -12.73
C PRO A 34 -2.49 13.03 -11.51
N ILE A 35 -1.45 12.78 -10.72
CA ILE A 35 -1.22 13.57 -9.49
C ILE A 35 -0.84 15.02 -9.80
N ASP A 36 -0.11 15.23 -10.90
CA ASP A 36 0.36 16.55 -11.33
C ASP A 36 -0.78 17.45 -11.83
N ASN A 37 -1.91 16.86 -12.23
CA ASN A 37 -3.09 17.60 -12.70
C ASN A 37 -4.30 17.43 -11.76
N TRP A 38 -4.04 17.21 -10.47
CA TRP A 38 -5.09 17.12 -9.46
C TRP A 38 -5.19 18.39 -8.62
N LEU A 39 -6.08 19.29 -9.03
CA LEU A 39 -6.69 20.37 -8.24
C LEU A 39 -8.22 20.22 -8.21
N TYR A 40 -8.74 20.11 -6.99
CA TYR A 40 -10.18 20.06 -6.73
C TYR A 40 -10.90 21.31 -7.30
N ASN A 41 -11.94 21.09 -8.12
CA ASN A 41 -12.74 22.10 -8.84
C ASN A 41 -12.03 22.95 -9.93
N GLN A 42 -10.69 22.92 -10.02
CA GLN A 42 -9.93 23.81 -10.91
C GLN A 42 -9.31 23.10 -12.12
N SER A 43 -9.12 21.78 -12.06
CA SER A 43 -8.46 21.00 -13.14
C SER A 43 -9.38 20.64 -14.31
N CYS A 44 -10.64 21.07 -14.27
CA CYS A 44 -11.67 20.68 -15.23
C CYS A 44 -11.75 21.66 -16.41
N GLU A 45 -10.78 22.57 -16.53
CA GLU A 45 -10.65 23.49 -17.66
C GLU A 45 -9.56 23.04 -18.65
N GLU A 46 -8.62 22.18 -18.23
CA GLU A 46 -7.56 21.68 -19.10
C GLU A 46 -7.90 20.28 -19.66
N GLU A 47 -7.94 20.14 -20.99
CA GLU A 47 -8.08 18.85 -21.66
C GLU A 47 -6.84 17.97 -21.39
N LEU A 48 -7.04 16.83 -20.73
CA LEU A 48 -5.95 15.92 -20.43
C LEU A 48 -5.61 15.07 -21.67
N GLN A 49 -4.67 15.53 -22.51
CA GLN A 49 -4.29 14.90 -23.78
C GLN A 49 -3.79 13.44 -23.66
N THR A 50 -3.49 12.96 -22.44
CA THR A 50 -2.99 11.61 -22.15
C THR A 50 -4.11 10.60 -21.81
N GLN A 51 -5.38 11.01 -21.71
CA GLN A 51 -6.48 10.11 -21.37
C GLN A 51 -7.26 9.66 -22.60
N ILE A 52 -7.51 8.35 -22.69
CA ILE A 52 -8.38 7.72 -23.72
C ILE A 52 -9.87 7.79 -23.28
N GLY A 53 -10.15 8.32 -22.08
CA GLY A 53 -11.47 8.45 -21.45
C GLY A 53 -12.05 9.88 -21.46
N PRO A 54 -13.12 10.15 -20.69
CA PRO A 54 -13.80 11.45 -20.71
C PRO A 54 -12.83 12.60 -20.36
N PRO A 55 -12.98 13.79 -20.99
CA PRO A 55 -11.97 14.85 -21.00
C PRO A 55 -11.67 15.49 -19.63
N PHE A 56 -12.49 15.22 -18.61
CA PHE A 56 -12.40 15.84 -17.28
C PHE A 56 -12.38 14.79 -16.16
N CYS A 57 -11.23 14.65 -15.51
CA CYS A 57 -11.01 13.76 -14.37
C CYS A 57 -11.24 14.52 -13.05
N CYS A 58 -12.47 14.98 -12.84
CA CYS A 58 -12.79 15.97 -11.80
C CYS A 58 -13.86 15.53 -10.80
N THR A 59 -14.06 14.23 -10.63
CA THR A 59 -15.03 13.71 -9.68
C THR A 59 -14.32 13.31 -8.38
N LEU A 60 -15.06 13.37 -7.26
CA LEU A 60 -14.58 12.86 -5.96
C LEU A 60 -14.21 11.37 -6.03
N ASP A 61 -14.72 10.66 -7.04
CA ASP A 61 -14.48 9.24 -7.25
C ASP A 61 -13.11 8.91 -7.84
N ASN A 62 -12.51 9.83 -8.61
CA ASN A 62 -11.26 9.60 -9.36
C ASN A 62 -10.01 10.21 -8.67
N ILE A 63 -10.12 10.60 -7.40
CA ILE A 63 -8.99 11.17 -6.66
C ILE A 63 -7.86 10.13 -6.54
N PRO A 64 -6.59 10.47 -6.82
CA PRO A 64 -5.45 9.54 -6.80
C PRO A 64 -4.99 9.17 -5.37
N PHE A 65 -5.92 8.76 -4.52
CA PHE A 65 -5.60 8.18 -3.21
C PHE A 65 -5.27 6.70 -3.35
N ILE A 66 -4.35 6.21 -2.52
CA ILE A 66 -3.96 4.79 -2.48
C ILE A 66 -5.19 3.89 -2.27
N SER A 67 -6.13 4.32 -1.41
CA SER A 67 -7.38 3.59 -1.17
C SER A 67 -8.23 3.46 -2.43
N LYS A 68 -8.28 4.50 -3.28
CA LYS A 68 -9.02 4.48 -4.56
C LYS A 68 -8.30 3.66 -5.62
N CYS A 69 -6.99 3.82 -5.75
CA CYS A 69 -6.17 3.08 -6.73
C CYS A 69 -6.22 1.56 -6.53
N GLY A 70 -6.49 1.08 -5.32
CA GLY A 70 -6.57 -0.35 -4.99
C GLY A 70 -7.99 -0.89 -4.86
N THR A 71 -9.03 -0.15 -5.26
CA THR A 71 -10.44 -0.58 -5.03
C THR A 71 -10.95 -1.54 -6.11
N LEU A 72 -10.64 -1.30 -7.39
CA LEU A 72 -11.25 -2.00 -8.52
C LEU A 72 -10.34 -3.13 -9.05
N PRO A 73 -10.90 -4.22 -9.60
CA PRO A 73 -10.10 -5.23 -10.30
C PRO A 73 -9.56 -4.64 -11.63
N PRO A 74 -8.31 -4.97 -12.04
CA PRO A 74 -7.35 -5.89 -11.43
C PRO A 74 -6.47 -5.29 -10.31
N GLU A 75 -6.56 -3.98 -10.05
CA GLU A 75 -5.68 -3.27 -9.11
C GLU A 75 -5.80 -3.77 -7.67
N SER A 76 -7.03 -4.07 -7.23
CA SER A 76 -7.32 -4.57 -5.88
C SER A 76 -6.64 -5.90 -5.58
N CYS A 77 -6.46 -6.77 -6.58
CA CYS A 77 -5.72 -8.01 -6.45
C CYS A 77 -4.23 -7.76 -6.22
N PHE A 78 -3.62 -6.84 -6.98
CA PHE A 78 -2.23 -6.46 -6.78
C PHE A 78 -2.01 -5.76 -5.44
N PHE A 79 -2.92 -4.85 -5.05
CA PHE A 79 -2.89 -4.20 -3.75
C PHE A 79 -2.95 -5.23 -2.62
N SER A 80 -3.86 -6.21 -2.72
CA SER A 80 -3.96 -7.32 -1.78
C SER A 80 -2.66 -8.13 -1.68
N LEU A 81 -2.05 -8.48 -2.82
CA LEU A 81 -0.79 -9.20 -2.87
C LEU A 81 0.32 -8.42 -2.17
N ILE A 82 0.47 -7.12 -2.47
CA ILE A 82 1.49 -6.25 -1.87
C ILE A 82 1.29 -6.13 -0.35
N CYS A 83 0.06 -5.88 0.11
CA CYS A 83 -0.25 -5.80 1.53
C CYS A 83 -0.01 -7.14 2.26
N SER A 84 -0.36 -8.27 1.64
CA SER A 84 -0.14 -9.60 2.21
C SER A 84 1.34 -9.94 2.30
N MET A 85 2.13 -9.65 1.26
CA MET A 85 3.58 -9.80 1.28
C MET A 85 4.23 -8.89 2.32
N GLY A 86 3.81 -7.62 2.38
CA GLY A 86 4.28 -6.66 3.38
C GLY A 86 3.98 -7.09 4.81
N SER A 87 2.78 -7.63 5.06
CA SER A 87 2.37 -8.16 6.37
C SER A 87 3.28 -9.30 6.81
N PHE A 88 3.55 -10.26 5.92
CA PHE A 88 4.48 -11.35 6.20
C PHE A 88 5.91 -10.85 6.50
N MET A 89 6.39 -9.89 5.70
CA MET A 89 7.72 -9.30 5.91
C MET A 89 7.83 -8.55 7.24
N VAL A 90 6.81 -7.77 7.63
CA VAL A 90 6.77 -7.07 8.92
C VAL A 90 6.79 -8.08 10.07
N MET A 91 5.96 -9.12 10.01
CA MET A 91 5.94 -10.18 11.02
C MET A 91 7.32 -10.84 11.16
N MET A 92 7.99 -11.17 10.05
CA MET A 92 9.34 -11.72 10.05
C MET A 92 10.37 -10.74 10.64
N ILE A 93 10.38 -9.49 10.19
CA ILE A 93 11.32 -8.47 10.67
C ILE A 93 11.18 -8.25 12.17
N VAL A 94 9.95 -8.08 12.66
CA VAL A 94 9.68 -7.81 14.08
C VAL A 94 10.08 -9.01 14.94
N SER A 95 9.81 -10.24 14.49
CA SER A 95 10.20 -11.47 15.21
C SER A 95 11.72 -11.62 15.30
N LEU A 96 12.42 -11.37 14.20
CA LEU A 96 13.89 -11.41 14.15
C LEU A 96 14.51 -10.31 15.02
N ARG A 97 13.94 -9.10 15.02
CA ARG A 97 14.39 -8.01 15.89
C ARG A 97 14.17 -8.35 17.36
N TYR A 98 13.02 -8.91 17.71
CA TYR A 98 12.72 -9.36 19.06
C TYR A 98 13.74 -10.39 19.55
N ALA A 99 14.02 -11.42 18.74
CA ALA A 99 15.01 -12.46 19.05
C ALA A 99 16.42 -11.86 19.23
N HIS A 100 16.84 -10.98 18.32
CA HIS A 100 18.17 -10.35 18.40
C HIS A 100 18.34 -9.46 19.64
N VAL A 101 17.27 -8.79 20.07
CA VAL A 101 17.29 -7.98 21.30
C VAL A 101 17.35 -8.87 22.54
N ILE A 102 16.65 -10.00 22.55
CA ILE A 102 16.65 -10.96 23.67
C ILE A 102 18.03 -11.61 23.88
N GLU A 103 18.76 -11.85 22.79
CA GLU A 103 20.11 -12.43 22.87
C GLU A 103 21.12 -11.46 23.48
N LYS A 104 20.93 -10.15 23.29
CA LYS A 104 21.88 -9.10 23.71
C LYS A 104 21.50 -8.41 25.01
N HIS A 105 20.21 -8.33 25.33
CA HIS A 105 19.66 -7.62 26.48
C HIS A 105 18.61 -8.47 27.20
N GLN A 106 18.47 -8.27 28.52
CA GLN A 106 17.40 -8.88 29.31
C GLN A 106 16.01 -8.50 28.78
N ASN A 107 15.02 -9.36 29.04
CA ASN A 107 13.62 -9.18 28.62
C ASN A 107 13.07 -7.84 29.09
N CYS A 108 13.03 -6.86 28.19
CA CYS A 108 12.47 -5.54 28.45
C CYS A 108 11.01 -5.49 27.98
N ILE A 109 10.15 -4.83 28.77
CA ILE A 109 8.75 -4.58 28.43
C ILE A 109 8.64 -3.91 27.05
N LEU A 110 9.58 -3.03 26.71
CA LEU A 110 9.61 -2.34 25.41
C LEU A 110 9.82 -3.31 24.23
N ASN A 111 10.64 -4.35 24.38
CA ASN A 111 10.87 -5.35 23.34
C ASN A 111 9.58 -6.14 23.07
N THR A 112 8.91 -6.60 24.13
CA THR A 112 7.63 -7.32 24.03
C THR A 112 6.50 -6.42 23.50
N ALA A 113 6.46 -5.15 23.90
CA ALA A 113 5.50 -4.18 23.37
C ALA A 113 5.73 -3.90 21.87
N SER A 114 6.98 -3.85 21.41
CA SER A 114 7.29 -3.69 19.99
C SER A 114 6.88 -4.92 19.17
N LEU A 115 7.02 -6.12 19.75
CA LEU A 115 6.58 -7.36 19.13
C LEU A 115 5.05 -7.37 18.94
N SER A 116 4.30 -7.08 20.01
CA SER A 116 2.83 -7.09 19.96
C SER A 116 2.28 -6.02 19.01
N THR A 117 2.80 -4.80 19.05
CA THR A 117 2.39 -3.73 18.13
C THR A 117 2.73 -4.05 16.68
N GLY A 118 3.89 -4.65 16.41
CA GLY A 118 4.28 -5.10 15.06
C GLY A 118 3.36 -6.20 14.50
N TRP A 119 2.93 -7.15 15.33
CA TRP A 119 1.98 -8.18 14.93
C TRP A 119 0.58 -7.62 14.68
N ILE A 120 0.10 -6.71 15.54
CA ILE A 120 -1.19 -6.02 15.35
C ILE A 120 -1.17 -5.21 14.05
N CYS A 121 -0.07 -4.51 13.76
CA CYS A 121 0.11 -3.77 12.51
C CYS A 121 0.07 -4.71 11.30
N SER A 122 0.76 -5.85 11.37
CA SER A 122 0.77 -6.86 10.30
C SER A 122 -0.64 -7.43 10.04
N ALA A 123 -1.40 -7.70 11.09
CA ALA A 123 -2.79 -8.15 10.99
C ALA A 123 -3.69 -7.08 10.35
N GLY A 124 -3.53 -5.81 10.74
CA GLY A 124 -4.24 -4.68 10.12
C GLY A 124 -3.93 -4.54 8.64
N LEU A 125 -2.66 -4.66 8.23
CA LEU A 125 -2.25 -4.60 6.83
C LEU A 125 -2.84 -5.76 6.01
N MET A 126 -2.85 -6.97 6.57
CA MET A 126 -3.49 -8.14 5.94
C MET A 126 -5.00 -7.91 5.76
N MET A 127 -5.67 -7.38 6.78
CA MET A 127 -7.10 -7.09 6.73
C MET A 127 -7.41 -6.05 5.66
N VAL A 128 -6.71 -4.91 5.64
CA VAL A 128 -6.89 -3.85 4.63
C VAL A 128 -6.66 -4.37 3.22
N GLY A 129 -5.63 -5.19 3.00
CA GLY A 129 -5.32 -5.75 1.68
C GLY A 129 -6.38 -6.74 1.17
N ASN A 130 -7.06 -7.45 2.06
CA ASN A 130 -8.02 -8.51 1.69
C ASN A 130 -9.49 -8.09 1.85
N PHE A 131 -9.76 -6.93 2.45
CA PHE A 131 -11.11 -6.43 2.62
C PHE A 131 -11.64 -5.90 1.28
N GLN A 132 -12.28 -6.79 0.53
CA GLN A 132 -12.95 -6.46 -0.72
C GLN A 132 -14.44 -6.30 -0.45
N VAL A 133 -14.96 -5.09 -0.62
CA VAL A 133 -16.41 -4.87 -0.65
C VAL A 133 -16.89 -5.36 -2.00
N GLY A 134 -17.55 -6.51 -2.03
CA GLY A 134 -18.16 -7.02 -3.26
C GLY A 134 -19.17 -6.00 -3.79
N HIS A 135 -19.07 -5.65 -5.07
CA HIS A 135 -20.17 -4.97 -5.75
C HIS A 135 -21.29 -6.02 -5.94
N PRO A 136 -22.46 -5.88 -5.30
CA PRO A 136 -23.63 -6.57 -5.80
C PRO A 136 -23.92 -5.98 -7.19
N ASN A 137 -24.19 -6.87 -8.16
CA ASN A 137 -24.64 -6.61 -9.54
C ASN A 137 -23.59 -6.86 -10.64
N MET A 138 -23.37 -8.14 -10.95
CA MET A 138 -23.85 -8.63 -12.27
C MET A 138 -25.37 -8.77 -12.20
#